data_AF-A0A369BLY4-F1
#
_entry.id   AF-A0A369BLY4-F1
#
_cell.length_a   1.000
_cell.length_b   1.000
_cell.length_c   1.000
_cell.angle_alpha   90.00
_cell.angle_beta   90.00
_cell.angle_gamma   90.00
#
_symmetry.space_group_name_H-M   'P 1'
#
loop_
_entity.id
_entity.type
_entity.pdbx_description
1 polymer ?
#
loop_
_entity_poly.entity_id
_entity_poly.type
_entity_poly.pdbx_seq_one_letter_code
_entity_poly.pdbx_strand_id
1 'polypeptide(L)'
;MTVDPFTALAVTLRDNAVNKTKEVLSGVAVELGTIKSSGLKLDRFKHEIGDYYVAEFPGTLKLPELKLAGTVTGLKDSGGGGIQGKANYSFEASETKESSLKLQYKPGDRVLVIPLNGGHDAIVICKVVSRGG
;
A
#
# COMPACT_ATOMS: atom_id res chain seq x y z
N MET A 1 50.20 -0.19 15.83
CA MET A 1 49.97 -0.69 14.46
C MET A 1 49.35 0.44 13.67
N THR A 2 50.13 1.07 12.79
CA THR A 2 49.69 2.16 11.92
C THR A 2 48.89 1.54 10.78
N VAL A 3 47.57 1.71 10.80
CA VAL A 3 46.71 1.25 9.70
C VAL A 3 47.11 2.05 8.47
N ASP A 4 47.61 1.35 7.45
CA ASP A 4 47.98 1.98 6.20
C ASP A 4 46.72 2.64 5.58
N PRO A 5 46.72 3.97 5.38
CA PRO A 5 45.55 4.69 4.89
C PRO A 5 45.10 4.22 3.50
N PHE A 6 46.01 3.68 2.69
CA PHE A 6 45.67 3.10 1.39
C PHE A 6 44.94 1.76 1.53
N THR A 7 45.36 0.95 2.50
CA THR A 7 44.65 -0.29 2.87
C THR A 7 43.25 0.02 3.39
N ALA A 8 43.09 1.04 4.24
CA ALA A 8 41.78 1.45 4.75
C ALA A 8 40.84 1.88 3.61
N LEU A 9 41.33 2.70 2.69
CA LEU A 9 40.58 3.16 1.51
C LEU A 9 40.20 1.99 0.58
N ALA A 10 41.14 1.07 0.34
CA ALA A 10 40.89 -0.10 -0.50
C ALA A 10 39.82 -1.02 0.10
N VAL A 11 39.82 -1.20 1.42
CA VAL A 11 38.78 -1.93 2.15
C VAL A 11 37.43 -1.20 2.00
N THR A 12 37.39 0.13 2.18
CA THR A 12 36.13 0.88 2.05
C THR A 12 35.57 0.87 0.63
N LEU A 13 36.43 0.96 -0.39
CA LEU A 13 36.04 0.86 -1.80
C LEU A 13 35.48 -0.53 -2.13
N ARG A 14 36.12 -1.58 -1.62
CA ARG A 14 35.69 -2.96 -1.82
C ARG A 14 34.35 -3.23 -1.14
N ASP A 15 34.17 -2.77 0.09
CA ASP A 15 32.92 -2.95 0.84
C ASP A 15 31.75 -2.21 0.16
N ASN A 16 31.99 -0.98 -0.31
CA ASN A 16 31.00 -0.22 -1.08
C ASN A 16 30.64 -0.90 -2.41
N ALA A 17 31.62 -1.45 -3.13
CA ALA A 17 31.39 -2.18 -4.37
C ALA A 17 30.59 -3.47 -4.14
N VAL A 18 30.90 -4.23 -3.09
CA VAL A 18 30.18 -5.46 -2.72
C VAL A 18 28.75 -5.15 -2.30
N ASN A 19 28.53 -4.08 -1.52
CA ASN A 19 27.19 -3.68 -1.10
C ASN A 19 26.33 -3.22 -2.29
N LYS A 20 26.86 -2.37 -3.17
CA LYS A 20 26.17 -1.98 -4.41
C LYS A 20 25.92 -3.15 -5.36
N THR A 21 26.85 -4.08 -5.46
CA THR A 21 26.67 -5.28 -6.30
C THR A 21 25.59 -6.20 -5.72
N LYS A 22 25.48 -6.33 -4.39
CA LYS A 22 24.37 -7.06 -3.75
C LYS A 22 23.03 -6.37 -3.97
N GLU A 23 22.96 -5.04 -3.92
CA GLU A 23 21.74 -4.29 -4.23
C GLU A 23 21.29 -4.51 -5.68
N VAL A 24 22.24 -4.53 -6.63
CA VAL A 24 21.96 -4.75 -8.07
C VAL A 24 21.58 -6.21 -8.35
N LEU A 25 22.26 -7.20 -7.75
CA LEU A 25 21.94 -8.62 -7.96
C LEU A 25 20.66 -9.08 -7.23
N SER A 26 20.29 -8.41 -6.14
CA SER A 26 19.15 -8.86 -5.31
C SER A 26 17.78 -8.42 -5.81
N GLY A 27 17.71 -7.56 -6.83
CA GLY A 27 16.44 -7.07 -7.38
C GLY A 27 15.64 -6.33 -6.31
N VAL A 28 15.95 -5.05 -6.09
CA VAL A 28 15.25 -4.11 -5.20
C VAL A 28 14.64 -4.79 -3.96
N ALA A 29 15.45 -5.02 -2.94
CA ALA A 29 15.01 -5.66 -1.71
C ALA A 29 13.81 -4.92 -1.11
N VAL A 30 12.64 -5.54 -1.19
CA VAL A 30 11.41 -5.01 -0.60
C VAL A 30 11.54 -5.07 0.92
N GLU A 31 11.13 -4.00 1.60
CA GLU A 31 11.29 -3.81 3.03
C GLU A 31 9.94 -3.54 3.70
N LEU A 32 9.86 -3.76 5.01
CA LEU A 32 8.71 -3.36 5.81
C LEU A 32 8.90 -1.94 6.35
N GLY A 33 7.85 -1.15 6.25
CA GLY A 33 7.75 0.23 6.73
C GLY A 33 6.52 0.42 7.62
N THR A 34 6.54 1.36 8.54
CA THR A 34 5.37 1.74 9.33
C THR A 34 5.09 3.20 9.10
N ILE A 35 3.83 3.46 8.81
CA ILE A 35 3.33 4.81 8.58
C ILE A 35 3.26 5.49 9.95
N LYS A 36 3.84 6.67 10.05
CA LYS A 36 3.71 7.57 11.19
C LYS A 36 2.87 8.78 10.80
N SER A 37 2.54 9.61 11.77
CA SER A 37 1.83 10.88 11.52
C SER A 37 2.63 11.86 10.66
N SER A 38 3.96 11.76 10.68
CA SER A 38 4.88 12.67 9.98
C SER A 38 5.49 12.10 8.71
N GLY A 39 5.32 10.82 8.41
CA GLY A 39 5.98 10.19 7.26
C GLY A 39 6.04 8.67 7.36
N LEU A 40 6.88 8.06 6.52
CA LEU A 40 7.12 6.64 6.45
C LEU A 40 8.44 6.28 7.14
N LYS A 41 8.38 5.31 8.05
CA LYS A 41 9.56 4.78 8.74
C LYS A 41 9.85 3.36 8.26
N LEU A 42 10.93 3.19 7.51
CA LEU A 42 11.50 1.88 7.17
C LEU A 42 12.17 1.25 8.41
N ASP A 43 12.17 -0.08 8.49
CA ASP A 43 12.72 -0.81 9.65
C ASP A 43 14.26 -0.80 9.69
N ARG A 44 14.91 -0.81 8.53
CA ARG A 44 16.37 -0.83 8.36
C ARG A 44 16.96 0.57 8.19
N PHE A 45 16.14 1.55 7.83
CA PHE A 45 16.61 2.93 7.64
C PHE A 45 16.41 3.76 8.91
N LYS A 46 17.43 4.52 9.34
CA LYS A 46 17.38 5.28 10.60
C LYS A 46 16.54 6.56 10.52
N HIS A 47 16.38 7.14 9.34
CA HIS A 47 15.63 8.37 9.15
C HIS A 47 14.18 8.09 8.73
N GLU A 48 13.32 9.08 8.93
CA GLU A 48 11.92 9.03 8.50
C GLU A 48 11.81 9.76 7.16
N ILE A 49 11.06 9.17 6.23
CA ILE A 49 10.83 9.71 4.90
C ILE A 49 9.52 10.47 4.96
N GLY A 50 9.58 11.81 4.90
CA GLY A 50 8.37 12.64 4.97
C GLY A 50 7.46 12.42 3.77
N ASP A 51 8.00 12.57 2.57
CA ASP A 51 7.29 12.39 1.31
C ASP A 51 7.59 11.02 0.71
N TYR A 52 6.59 10.15 0.66
CA TYR A 52 6.68 8.81 0.08
C TYR A 52 5.62 8.62 -1.00
N TYR A 53 5.88 7.71 -1.93
CA TYR A 53 4.97 7.36 -3.01
C TYR A 53 4.03 6.23 -2.57
N VAL A 54 2.81 6.23 -3.11
CA VAL A 54 1.84 5.14 -2.90
C VAL A 54 1.47 4.53 -4.24
N ALA A 55 1.45 3.21 -4.31
CA ALA A 55 1.03 2.50 -5.50
C ALA A 55 -0.48 2.70 -5.76
N GLU A 56 -0.82 3.15 -6.95
CA GLU A 56 -2.18 3.14 -7.49
C GLU A 56 -2.35 1.90 -8.38
N PHE A 57 -3.49 1.22 -8.24
CA PHE A 57 -3.82 0.04 -9.04
C PHE A 57 -4.98 0.37 -9.98
N PRO A 58 -4.69 0.86 -11.20
CA PRO A 58 -5.72 1.06 -12.21
C PRO A 58 -6.15 -0.29 -12.79
N GLY A 59 -7.45 -0.50 -12.98
CA GLY A 59 -7.96 -1.75 -13.54
C GLY A 59 -9.47 -1.82 -13.67
N THR A 60 -9.95 -3.04 -13.86
CA THR A 60 -11.38 -3.32 -13.96
C THR A 60 -11.87 -3.95 -12.65
N LEU A 61 -12.71 -3.22 -11.93
CA LEU A 61 -13.35 -3.73 -10.71
C LEU A 61 -14.57 -4.56 -11.10
N LYS A 62 -14.50 -5.86 -10.82
CA LYS A 62 -15.63 -6.78 -10.93
C LYS A 62 -16.30 -6.90 -9.57
N LEU A 63 -17.52 -6.37 -9.46
CA LEU A 63 -18.35 -6.54 -8.27
C LEU A 63 -19.20 -7.80 -8.43
N PRO A 64 -19.11 -8.78 -7.52
CA PRO A 64 -19.97 -9.97 -7.56
C PRO A 64 -21.43 -9.59 -7.26
N GLU A 65 -22.35 -10.50 -7.56
CA GLU A 65 -23.77 -10.33 -7.24
C GLU A 65 -23.93 -10.02 -5.74
N LEU A 66 -24.51 -8.86 -5.44
CA LEU A 66 -24.65 -8.36 -4.07
C LEU A 66 -26.13 -8.32 -3.70
N LYS A 67 -26.49 -9.01 -2.62
CA LYS A 67 -27.83 -8.95 -2.02
C LYS A 67 -27.79 -8.00 -0.85
N LEU A 68 -28.44 -6.85 -1.00
CA LEU A 68 -28.57 -5.84 0.05
C LEU A 68 -29.98 -5.90 0.65
N ALA A 69 -30.06 -6.03 1.96
CA ALA A 69 -31.31 -5.85 2.70
C ALA A 69 -31.43 -4.38 3.10
N GLY A 70 -32.50 -3.72 2.67
CA GLY A 70 -32.74 -2.31 2.98
C GLY A 70 -34.18 -2.05 3.39
N THR A 71 -34.39 -0.94 4.07
CA THR A 71 -35.75 -0.40 4.32
C THR A 71 -36.10 0.57 3.22
N VAL A 72 -37.22 0.32 2.54
CA VAL A 72 -37.72 1.24 1.51
C VAL A 72 -38.70 2.20 2.15
N THR A 73 -38.41 3.49 2.02
CA THR A 73 -39.29 4.57 2.47
C THR A 73 -39.59 5.48 1.30
N GLY A 74 -40.85 5.85 1.10
CA GLY A 74 -41.26 6.83 0.09
C GLY A 74 -41.74 6.26 -1.24
N LEU A 75 -41.81 4.93 -1.39
CA LEU A 75 -42.59 4.33 -2.48
C LEU A 75 -44.08 4.59 -2.24
N LYS A 76 -44.81 4.97 -3.28
CA LYS A 76 -46.26 5.17 -3.24
C LYS A 76 -46.92 4.12 -4.11
N ASP A 77 -47.97 3.50 -3.60
CA ASP A 77 -48.85 2.64 -4.38
C ASP A 77 -49.64 3.48 -5.41
N SER A 78 -50.25 2.81 -6.39
CA SER A 78 -51.12 3.42 -7.40
C SER A 78 -52.31 4.18 -6.79
N GLY A 79 -52.67 3.87 -5.53
CA GLY A 79 -53.66 4.61 -4.73
C GLY A 79 -53.07 5.76 -3.87
N GLY A 80 -51.77 6.07 -3.97
CA GLY A 80 -51.10 7.12 -3.21
C GLY A 80 -50.70 6.78 -1.77
N GLY A 81 -51.01 5.55 -1.31
CA GLY A 81 -50.59 5.04 0.00
C GLY A 81 -49.08 4.77 0.07
N GLY A 82 -48.43 5.13 1.17
CA GLY A 82 -47.00 4.90 1.36
C GLY A 82 -46.69 3.42 1.56
N ILE A 83 -45.89 2.84 0.66
CA ILE A 83 -45.34 1.50 0.80
C ILE A 83 -44.08 1.63 1.66
N GLN A 84 -44.16 1.14 2.89
CA GLN A 84 -43.02 0.99 3.79
C GLN A 84 -42.82 -0.50 4.06
N GLY A 85 -41.58 -0.98 3.95
CA GLY A 85 -41.27 -2.39 4.14
C GLY A 85 -39.78 -2.72 4.05
N LYS A 86 -39.43 -3.93 4.49
CA LYS A 86 -38.11 -4.52 4.23
C LYS A 86 -38.11 -5.06 2.80
N ALA A 87 -37.21 -4.56 1.96
CA ALA A 87 -37.00 -5.09 0.62
C ALA A 87 -35.61 -5.72 0.53
N ASN A 88 -35.55 -6.82 -0.22
CA ASN A 88 -34.30 -7.41 -0.65
C ASN A 88 -33.99 -6.86 -2.05
N TYR A 89 -32.85 -6.22 -2.19
CA TYR A 89 -32.33 -5.75 -3.46
C TYR A 89 -31.29 -6.76 -3.94
N SER A 90 -31.52 -7.35 -5.11
CA SER A 90 -30.51 -8.14 -5.82
C SER A 90 -29.89 -7.25 -6.89
N PHE A 91 -28.59 -7.00 -6.78
CA PHE A 91 -27.83 -6.32 -7.82
C PHE A 91 -27.12 -7.35 -8.67
N GLU A 92 -27.35 -7.30 -9.99
CA GLU A 92 -26.62 -8.15 -10.93
C GLU A 92 -25.12 -7.82 -10.90
N ALA A 93 -24.29 -8.83 -11.19
CA ALA A 93 -22.86 -8.65 -11.29
C ALA A 93 -22.56 -7.58 -12.36
N SER A 94 -21.83 -6.54 -11.96
CA SER A 94 -21.51 -5.41 -12.81
C SER A 94 -20.00 -5.24 -12.92
N GLU A 95 -19.55 -4.95 -14.14
CA GLU A 95 -18.15 -4.69 -14.46
C GLU A 95 -17.95 -3.20 -14.67
N THR A 96 -17.22 -2.54 -13.78
CA THR A 96 -16.90 -1.12 -13.91
C THR A 96 -15.51 -0.97 -14.53
N LYS A 97 -15.47 -0.43 -15.74
CA LYS A 97 -14.22 -0.09 -16.43
C LYS A 97 -13.64 1.20 -15.85
N GLU A 98 -12.32 1.35 -15.95
CA GLU A 98 -11.58 2.56 -15.49
C GLU A 98 -11.67 2.84 -13.98
N SER A 99 -11.89 1.81 -13.17
CA SER A 99 -11.78 1.95 -11.72
C SER A 99 -10.32 2.07 -11.30
N SER A 100 -10.02 3.02 -10.40
CA SER A 100 -8.70 3.08 -9.75
C SER A 100 -8.83 2.84 -8.25
N LEU A 101 -8.07 1.87 -7.74
CA LEU A 101 -8.00 1.59 -6.32
C LEU A 101 -6.84 2.39 -5.71
N LYS A 102 -7.20 3.41 -4.93
CA LYS A 102 -6.25 4.20 -4.13
C LYS A 102 -6.22 3.66 -2.70
N LEU A 103 -5.05 3.17 -2.29
CA LEU A 103 -4.84 2.68 -0.94
C LEU A 103 -4.58 3.88 -0.02
N GLN A 104 -5.41 4.03 1.02
CA GLN A 104 -5.22 5.02 2.07
C GLN A 104 -4.69 4.33 3.33
N TYR A 105 -3.63 4.88 3.91
CA TYR A 105 -2.99 4.34 5.10
C TYR A 105 -3.16 5.28 6.29
N LYS A 106 -3.21 4.70 7.48
CA LYS A 106 -3.29 5.42 8.75
C LYS A 106 -1.97 5.32 9.51
N PRO A 107 -1.62 6.32 10.34
CA PRO A 107 -0.52 6.19 11.28
C PRO A 107 -0.67 4.92 12.14
N GLY A 108 0.41 4.14 12.23
CA GLY A 108 0.45 2.82 12.86
C GLY A 108 0.31 1.65 11.88
N ASP A 109 -0.08 1.88 10.63
CA ASP A 109 -0.18 0.81 9.64
C ASP A 109 1.20 0.27 9.27
N ARG A 110 1.33 -1.05 9.33
CA ARG A 110 2.48 -1.78 8.81
C ARG A 110 2.31 -1.95 7.31
N VAL A 111 3.30 -1.57 6.52
CA VAL A 111 3.23 -1.55 5.06
C VAL A 111 4.45 -2.21 4.43
N LEU A 112 4.27 -2.76 3.24
CA LEU A 112 5.33 -3.25 2.37
C LEU A 112 5.81 -2.13 1.46
N VAL A 113 7.12 -1.93 1.40
CA VAL A 113 7.76 -0.77 0.80
C VAL A 113 8.91 -1.18 -0.10
N ILE A 114 9.00 -0.56 -1.27
CA ILE A 114 10.18 -0.63 -2.13
C ILE A 114 11.01 0.63 -1.87
N PRO A 115 12.18 0.52 -1.21
CA PRO A 115 13.11 1.63 -1.09
C PRO A 115 13.73 1.92 -2.47
N LEU A 116 13.72 3.19 -2.84
CA LEU A 116 14.37 3.74 -4.03
C LEU A 116 15.54 4.63 -3.60
N ASN A 117 16.49 4.85 -4.50
CA ASN A 117 17.59 5.80 -4.30
C ASN A 117 18.36 5.59 -2.97
N GLY A 118 18.57 4.34 -2.56
CA GLY A 118 19.29 4.03 -1.31
C GLY A 118 18.49 4.31 -0.02
N GLY A 119 17.17 4.40 -0.10
CA GLY A 119 16.27 4.62 1.05
C GLY A 119 15.89 6.09 1.28
N HIS A 120 16.27 7.00 0.37
CA HIS A 120 15.80 8.38 0.38
C HIS A 120 14.35 8.50 -0.08
N ASP A 121 13.98 7.68 -1.06
CA ASP A 121 12.63 7.60 -1.60
C ASP A 121 12.05 6.21 -1.33
N ALA A 122 10.74 6.13 -1.26
CA ALA A 122 10.06 4.88 -0.95
C ALA A 122 8.70 4.80 -1.64
N ILE A 123 8.39 3.65 -2.25
CA ILE A 123 7.06 3.35 -2.77
C ILE A 123 6.38 2.36 -1.83
N VAL A 124 5.27 2.77 -1.25
CA VAL A 124 4.38 1.92 -0.46
C VAL A 124 3.46 1.14 -1.39
N ILE A 125 3.52 -0.18 -1.34
CA ILE A 125 2.70 -1.07 -2.18
C ILE A 125 1.38 -1.42 -1.50
N CYS A 126 1.44 -1.93 -0.26
CA CYS A 126 0.27 -2.43 0.44
C CYS A 126 0.45 -2.42 1.95
N LYS A 127 -0.67 -2.48 2.67
CA LYS A 127 -0.69 -2.72 4.11
C LYS A 127 -0.51 -4.22 4.37
N VAL A 128 0.38 -4.54 5.30
CA VAL A 128 0.56 -5.89 5.82
C VAL A 128 -0.50 -6.13 6.91
N VAL A 129 -1.32 -7.15 6.69
CA VAL A 129 -2.36 -7.58 7.64
C VAL A 129 -1.97 -8.89 8.30
N SER A 130 -2.47 -9.11 9.52
CA SER A 130 -2.27 -10.38 10.20
C SER A 130 -3.15 -11.46 9.55
N ARG A 131 -2.83 -12.74 9.77
CA ARG A 131 -3.64 -13.87 9.27
C ARG A 131 -5.12 -13.81 9.71
N GLY A 132 -5.45 -13.04 10.75
CA GLY A 132 -6.81 -12.87 11.26
C GLY A 132 -7.61 -11.71 10.66
N GLY A 133 -7.01 -10.91 9.76
CA GLY A 133 -7.61 -9.66 9.26
C GLY A 133 -7.21 -8.47 10.10
#